data_AF-A0A2N5GVH7-F1
#
_entry.id   AF-A0A2N5GVH7-F1
#
_cell.length_a   1.000
_cell.length_b   1.000
_cell.length_c   1.000
_cell.angle_alpha   90.00
_cell.angle_beta   90.00
_cell.angle_gamma   90.00
#
_symmetry.space_group_name_H-M   'P 1'
#
loop_
_entity.id
_entity.type
_entity.pdbx_description
1 polymer ?
#
loop_
_entity_poly.entity_id
_entity_poly.type
_entity_poly.pdbx_seq_one_letter_code
_entity_poly.pdbx_strand_id
1 'polypeptide(L)' 'MAIIGSRLKHVSKEMTKQMFISKLLEKGITHDKHGTSIHDMDYYSLRQELVMADFRDRDVDSPDNKWF' A
#
# COMPACT_ATOMS: atom_id res chain seq x y z
N MET A 1 9.08 -11.08 32.83
CA MET A 1 9.80 -11.19 31.53
C MET A 1 8.82 -10.98 30.39
N ALA A 2 8.56 -9.74 29.97
CA ALA A 2 7.55 -9.39 28.96
C ALA A 2 8.16 -8.71 27.71
N ILE A 3 9.36 -9.13 27.29
CA ILE A 3 10.10 -8.48 26.19
C ILE A 3 9.85 -9.09 24.80
N ILE A 4 9.08 -10.19 24.72
CA ILE A 4 8.92 -10.95 23.47
C ILE A 4 7.75 -10.40 22.63
N GLY A 5 6.70 -9.87 23.27
CA GLY A 5 5.48 -9.44 22.59
C GLY A 5 5.63 -8.18 21.72
N SER A 6 6.54 -7.27 22.06
CA SER A 6 6.79 -6.04 21.30
C SER A 6 7.60 -6.27 20.03
N ARG A 7 8.51 -7.25 20.02
CA ARG A 7 9.37 -7.56 18.87
C ARG A 7 8.57 -8.20 17.70
N LEU A 8 7.61 -9.07 18.00
CA LEU A 8 6.73 -9.69 16.99
C LEU A 8 5.86 -8.65 16.25
N LYS A 9 5.38 -7.62 16.94
CA LYS A 9 4.58 -6.55 16.34
C LYS A 9 5.39 -5.66 15.38
N HIS A 10 6.68 -5.45 15.67
CA HIS A 10 7.59 -4.69 14.80
C HIS A 10 7.91 -5.45 13.51
N VAL A 11 8.28 -6.73 13.61
CA VAL A 11 8.57 -7.58 12.45
C VAL A 11 7.34 -7.67 11.53
N SER A 12 6.14 -7.77 12.09
CA SER A 12 4.89 -7.79 11.33
C SER A 12 4.67 -6.50 10.53
N LYS A 13 4.94 -5.32 11.12
CA LYS A 13 4.80 -4.04 10.41
C LYS A 13 5.82 -3.87 9.29
N GLU A 14 7.08 -4.27 9.52
CA GLU A 14 8.13 -4.17 8.51
C GLU A 14 7.84 -5.09 7.32
N MET A 15 7.45 -6.35 7.55
CA MET A 15 7.01 -7.25 6.48
C MET A 15 5.83 -6.69 5.70
N THR A 16 4.85 -6.11 6.40
CA THR A 16 3.67 -5.53 5.73
C THR A 16 4.05 -4.30 4.91
N LYS A 17 5.00 -3.48 5.39
CA LYS A 17 5.55 -2.36 4.60
C LYS A 17 6.21 -2.85 3.31
N GLN A 18 7.05 -3.87 3.41
CA GLN A 18 7.69 -4.49 2.24
C GLN A 18 6.66 -5.05 1.26
N MET A 19 5.59 -5.70 1.76
CA MET A 19 4.48 -6.17 0.94
C MET A 19 3.80 -5.04 0.16
N PHE A 20 3.57 -3.88 0.79
CA PHE A 20 2.98 -2.73 0.09
C PHE A 20 3.90 -2.16 -0.97
N ILE A 21 5.20 -2.06 -0.69
CA ILE A 21 6.20 -1.62 -1.67
C ILE A 21 6.20 -2.56 -2.88
N SER A 22 6.25 -3.88 -2.66
CA SER A 22 6.20 -4.86 -3.75
C SER A 22 4.95 -4.70 -4.61
N LYS A 23 3.77 -4.56 -3.99
CA LYS A 23 2.51 -4.38 -4.72
C LYS A 23 2.44 -3.08 -5.51
N LEU A 24 3.00 -1.99 -4.97
CA LEU A 24 3.09 -0.72 -5.70
C LEU A 24 4.05 -0.85 -6.90
N LEU A 25 5.19 -1.53 -6.72
CA LEU A 25 6.12 -1.83 -7.81
C LEU A 25 5.49 -2.71 -8.90
N GLU A 26 4.70 -3.72 -8.52
CA GLU A 26 3.95 -4.57 -9.46
C GLU A 26 2.95 -3.77 -10.30
N LYS A 27 2.36 -2.70 -9.72
CA LYS A 27 1.50 -1.75 -10.44
C LYS A 27 2.29 -0.67 -11.20
N GLY A 28 3.62 -0.73 -11.21
CA GLY A 28 4.50 0.24 -11.88
C GLY A 28 4.65 1.58 -11.14
N ILE A 29 4.20 1.66 -9.89
CA ILE A 29 4.23 2.88 -9.08
C ILE A 29 5.53 2.89 -8.27
N THR A 30 6.43 3.81 -8.59
CA THR A 30 7.73 3.97 -7.93
C THR A 30 7.80 5.21 -7.05
N HIS A 31 6.94 6.19 -7.33
CA HIS A 31 6.86 7.47 -6.65
C HIS A 31 5.39 7.84 -6.42
N ASP A 32 5.13 8.54 -5.32
CA ASP A 32 3.85 9.17 -5.04
C ASP A 32 3.60 10.37 -5.99
N LYS A 33 2.35 10.88 -6.00
CA LYS A 33 1.97 12.12 -6.70
C LYS A 33 2.82 13.35 -6.33
N HIS A 34 3.45 13.37 -5.16
CA HIS A 34 4.35 14.43 -4.71
C HIS A 34 5.82 14.20 -5.11
N GLY A 35 6.14 13.10 -5.80
CA GLY A 35 7.51 12.73 -6.18
C GLY A 35 8.29 12.01 -5.07
N THR A 36 7.65 11.69 -3.94
CA THR A 36 8.28 10.92 -2.86
C THR A 36 8.41 9.45 -3.25
N SER A 37 9.59 8.87 -3.06
CA SER A 37 9.81 7.45 -3.33
C SER A 37 9.02 6.56 -2.38
N ILE A 38 8.41 5.48 -2.88
CA ILE A 38 7.65 4.51 -2.07
C ILE A 38 8.50 3.88 -0.96
N HIS A 39 9.83 3.83 -1.10
CA HIS A 39 10.73 3.29 -0.08
C HIS A 39 10.87 4.22 1.14
N ASP A 40 10.74 5.53 0.91
CA ASP A 40 10.86 6.57 1.94
C ASP A 40 9.52 6.83 2.65
N MET A 41 8.40 6.45 2.03
CA MET A 41 7.06 6.66 2.57
C MET A 41 6.80 5.87 3.86
N ASP A 42 5.97 6.45 4.74
CA ASP A 42 5.46 5.76 5.92
C ASP A 42 4.47 4.65 5.56
N TYR A 43 4.31 3.67 6.47
CA TYR A 43 3.34 2.58 6.37
C TYR A 43 1.93 3.04 5.96
N TYR A 44 1.40 4.12 6.56
CA TYR A 44 0.05 4.59 6.24
C TYR A 44 -0.04 5.19 4.84
N SER A 45 0.99 5.92 4.43
CA SER A 45 1.06 6.55 3.11
C SER A 45 1.17 5.51 2.00
N LEU A 46 2.00 4.47 2.21
CA LEU A 46 2.11 3.31 1.32
C LEU A 46 0.78 2.59 1.15
N ARG A 47 0.06 2.36 2.26
CA ARG A 47 -1.26 1.75 2.22
C ARG A 47 -2.25 2.60 1.44
N GLN A 48 -2.25 3.91 1.66
CA GLN A 48 -3.15 4.83 0.97
C GLN A 48 -2.92 4.80 -0.54
N GLU A 49 -1.66 4.92 -0.99
CA GLU A 49 -1.39 4.89 -2.44
C GLU A 49 -1.73 3.55 -3.06
N LEU A 50 -1.53 2.45 -2.36
CA LEU A 50 -1.90 1.14 -2.86
C LEU A 50 -3.43 1.00 -3.02
N VAL A 51 -4.21 1.56 -2.09
CA VAL A 51 -5.68 1.62 -2.20
C VAL A 51 -6.10 2.52 -3.35
N MET A 52 -5.47 3.69 -3.52
CA MET A 52 -5.76 4.60 -4.63
C MET A 52 -5.42 3.97 -5.99
N ALA A 53 -4.30 3.25 -6.06
CA ALA A 53 -3.87 2.52 -7.22
C ALA A 53 -4.83 1.36 -7.56
N ASP A 54 -5.28 0.61 -6.55
CA ASP A 54 -6.30 -0.44 -6.71
C ASP A 54 -7.64 0.15 -7.17
N PHE A 55 -8.04 1.28 -6.61
CA PHE A 55 -9.28 1.96 -6.98
C PHE A 55 -9.23 2.53 -8.41
N ARG A 56 -8.06 3.00 -8.86
CA ARG A 56 -7.88 3.48 -10.24
C ARG A 56 -7.80 2.35 -11.26
N ASP A 57 -7.21 1.21 -10.86
CA ASP A 57 -7.15 -0.03 -11.66
C ASP A 57 -8.52 -0.72 -11.73
N ARG A 58 -9.36 -0.55 -10.69
CA ARG A 58 -10.78 -0.87 -10.71
C ARG A 58 -11.53 0.16 -11.55
N ASP A 59 -11.37 -0.06 -12.85
CA ASP A 59 -12.12 0.48 -13.95
C ASP A 59 -13.60 0.78 -13.59
N VAL A 60 -13.88 2.07 -13.42
CA VAL A 60 -15.24 2.64 -13.29
C VAL A 60 -16.05 2.54 -14.59
N ASP A 61 -15.49 1.94 -15.65
CA ASP A 61 -16.14 1.69 -16.94
C ASP A 61 -16.73 0.27 -17.06
N SER A 62 -16.70 -0.53 -15.99
CA SER A 62 -17.52 -1.75 -15.97
C SER A 62 -19.01 -1.37 -16.03
N PRO A 63 -19.75 -1.76 -17.08
CA PRO A 63 -21.17 -1.43 -17.24
C PRO A 63 -22.08 -2.08 -16.19
N ASP A 64 -21.51 -2.88 -15.29
CA ASP A 64 -22.16 -3.48 -14.13
C ASP A 64 -22.31 -2.50 -12.96
N ASN A 65 -21.61 -1.36 -12.97
CA ASN A 65 -21.77 -0.30 -11.97
C ASN A 65 -22.87 0.71 -12.34
N LYS A 66 -23.93 0.24 -13.01
CA LYS A 66 -25.15 1.01 -13.25
C LYS A 66 -26.02 0.95 -12.01
N TRP A 67 -25.69 1.76 -11.02
CA TRP A 67 -26.65 2.17 -10.01
C TRP A 67 -27.40 3.42 -10.51
N PHE A 68 -28.14 3.32 -11.61
CA PHE A 68 -29.32 4.12 -12.00
C PHE A 68 -30.06 3.39 -13.11
#